data_AF-A0A3B1AC95-F1
#
_entry.id   AF-A0A3B1AC95-F1
#
_cell.length_a   1.000
_cell.length_b   1.000
_cell.length_c   1.000
_cell.angle_alpha   90.00
_cell.angle_beta   90.00
_cell.angle_gamma   90.00
#
_symmetry.space_group_name_H-M   'P 1'
#
loop_
_entity.id
_entity.type
_entity.pdbx_description
1 polymer ?
#
loop_
_entity_poly.entity_id
_entity_poly.type
_entity_poly.pdbx_seq_one_letter_code
_entity_poly.pdbx_strand_id
1 'polypeptide(L)' 'MAIKRNLHNIDIAIRILIGITLIYFGFVDTSYISNDMARWLLGVFGIVNFFAAAVRSCPIYALAGINTYQK' A
#
# COMPACT_ATOMS: atom_id res chain seq x y z
N MET A 1 -20.44 -3.05 -7.23
CA MET A 1 -19.40 -3.98 -7.72
C MET A 1 -18.85 -4.70 -6.50
N ALA A 2 -19.10 -6.01 -6.35
CA ALA A 2 -18.76 -6.74 -5.13
C ALA A 2 -17.23 -6.85 -5.01
N ILE A 3 -16.64 -6.18 -4.02
CA ILE A 3 -15.21 -6.27 -3.75
C ILE A 3 -14.93 -7.67 -3.20
N LYS A 4 -14.51 -8.60 -4.08
CA LYS A 4 -14.03 -9.91 -3.65
C LYS A 4 -12.64 -9.76 -3.04
N ARG A 5 -12.45 -10.38 -1.87
CA ARG A 5 -11.15 -10.47 -1.20
C ARG A 5 -10.22 -11.32 -2.04
N ASN A 6 -9.12 -10.71 -2.47
CA ASN A 6 -8.19 -11.28 -3.44
C ASN A 6 -6.75 -11.34 -2.89
N LEU A 7 -6.54 -10.73 -1.72
CA LEU A 7 -5.24 -10.63 -1.06
C LEU A 7 -5.18 -11.59 0.13
N HIS A 8 -4.05 -12.28 0.25
CA HIS A 8 -3.70 -13.05 1.43
C HIS A 8 -3.39 -12.11 2.61
N ASN A 9 -3.48 -12.62 3.84
CA ASN A 9 -3.17 -11.83 5.04
C ASN A 9 -1.71 -11.35 5.05
N ILE A 10 -0.81 -12.13 4.45
CA ILE A 10 0.61 -11.79 4.33
C ILE A 10 0.78 -10.56 3.43
N ASP A 11 0.16 -10.53 2.25
CA ASP A 11 0.21 -9.37 1.36
C ASP A 11 -0.38 -8.10 1.99
N ILE A 12 -1.46 -8.26 2.76
CA ILE A 12 -2.07 -7.16 3.52
C ILE A 12 -1.08 -6.64 4.57
N ALA A 13 -0.48 -7.53 5.35
CA ALA A 13 0.49 -7.16 6.39
C ALA A 13 1.71 -6.46 5.81
N ILE A 14 2.27 -6.98 4.71
CA ILE A 14 3.42 -6.38 4.02
C ILE A 14 3.06 -4.98 3.50
N ARG A 15 1.89 -4.81 2.86
CA ARG A 15 1.45 -3.50 2.36
C ARG A 15 1.16 -2.49 3.46
N ILE A 16 0.62 -2.93 4.60
CA ILE A 16 0.43 -2.07 5.78
C ILE A 16 1.79 -1.64 6.31
N LEU A 17 2.72 -2.58 6.46
CA LEU A 17 4.04 -2.31 7.03
C LEU A 17 4.82 -1.34 6.14
N ILE A 18 4.93 -1.64 4.84
CA ILE A 18 5.57 -0.75 3.85
C ILE A 18 4.83 0.59 3.77
N GLY A 19 3.50 0.58 3.74
CA GLY A 19 2.69 1.80 3.66
C GLY A 19 2.93 2.74 4.84
N ILE A 20 2.94 2.22 6.06
CA ILE A 20 3.22 2.98 7.28
C ILE A 20 4.66 3.52 7.25
N THR A 21 5.64 2.68 6.89
CA THR A 21 7.04 3.11 6.80
C THR A 21 7.22 4.25 5.80
N LEU A 22 6.60 4.16 4.63
CA LEU A 22 6.67 5.20 3.60
C LEU A 22 5.96 6.50 4.01
N ILE A 23 4.81 6.41 4.68
CA ILE A 23 4.12 7.58 5.23
C ILE A 23 4.99 8.24 6.30
N TYR A 24 5.62 7.45 7.17
CA TYR A 24 6.49 7.96 8.23
C TYR A 24 7.66 8.75 7.64
N PHE A 25 8.41 8.19 6.68
CA PHE A 25 9.53 8.92 6.05
C PHE A 25 9.08 10.04 5.09
N GLY A 26 7.89 9.95 4.51
CA GLY A 26 7.36 10.98 3.61
C GLY A 26 6.85 12.23 4.32
N PHE A 27 6.15 12.04 5.45
CA PHE A 27 5.41 13.10 6.14
C PHE A 27 5.85 13.36 7.59
N VAL A 28 6.40 12.38 8.31
CA VAL A 28 6.76 12.51 9.73
C VAL A 28 8.25 12.81 9.89
N ASP A 29 9.11 11.85 9.53
CA ASP A 29 10.55 12.00 9.56
C ASP A 29 11.08 12.42 8.18
N THR A 30 10.89 13.69 7.93
CA THR A 30 11.21 14.35 6.67
C THR A 30 12.71 14.64 6.50
N SER A 31 13.52 14.39 7.54
CA SER A 31 14.95 14.69 7.52
C SER A 31 15.75 13.70 6.69
N TYR A 32 15.23 12.50 6.44
CA TYR A 32 15.91 11.45 5.67
C TYR A 32 15.97 11.73 4.16
N ILE A 33 15.01 12.48 3.64
CA ILE A 33 14.88 12.73 2.19
C ILE A 33 14.89 14.24 1.97
N SER A 34 16.02 14.73 1.46
CA SER A 34 16.24 16.17 1.24
C SER A 34 15.44 16.74 0.06
N ASN A 35 14.90 15.90 -0.81
CA ASN A 35 14.15 16.32 -1.99
C ASN A 35 12.63 16.29 -1.72
N ASP A 36 11.99 17.46 -1.74
CA ASP A 36 10.55 17.62 -1.47
C ASP A 36 9.65 16.83 -2.43
N MET A 37 10.00 16.73 -3.72
CA MET A 37 9.23 15.93 -4.69
C MET A 37 9.28 14.44 -4.34
N ALA A 38 10.47 13.93 -4.00
CA ALA A 38 10.63 12.52 -3.64
C ALA A 38 9.88 12.18 -2.35
N ARG A 39 9.90 13.09 -1.35
CA ARG A 39 9.11 12.94 -0.11
C ARG A 39 7.63 12.82 -0.37
N TRP A 40 7.08 13.74 -1.17
CA TRP A 40 5.66 13.75 -1.51
C TRP A 40 5.26 12.48 -2.26
N LEU A 41 6.05 12.04 -3.23
CA LEU A 41 5.80 10.80 -3.97
C LEU A 41 5.80 9.58 -3.04
N LEU A 42 6.78 9.46 -2.16
CA LEU A 42 6.88 8.33 -1.21
C LEU A 42 5.72 8.33 -0.21
N GLY A 43 5.37 9.49 0.33
CA GLY A 43 4.23 9.64 1.23
C GLY A 43 2.91 9.23 0.57
N VAL A 44 2.64 9.73 -0.63
CA VAL A 44 1.43 9.37 -1.40
C VAL A 44 1.42 7.88 -1.75
N PHE A 45 2.56 7.32 -2.15
CA PHE A 45 2.68 5.90 -2.46
C PHE A 45 2.43 5.01 -1.23
N GLY A 46 2.86 5.47 -0.05
CA GLY A 46 2.56 4.84 1.22
C GLY A 46 1.05 4.85 1.53
N ILE A 47 0.38 5.99 1.35
CA ILE A 47 -1.08 6.11 1.53
C ILE A 47 -1.83 5.16 0.60
N VAL A 48 -1.46 5.11 -0.68
CA VAL A 48 -2.10 4.22 -1.67
C VAL A 48 -1.92 2.75 -1.28
N ASN A 49 -0.74 2.35 -0.80
CA ASN A 49 -0.51 0.98 -0.34
C ASN A 49 -1.31 0.64 0.91
N PHE A 50 -1.41 1.58 1.85
CA PHE A 50 -2.22 1.42 3.04
C PHE A 50 -3.71 1.28 2.69
N PHE A 51 -4.22 2.11 1.78
CA PHE A 51 -5.59 2.02 1.27
C PHE A 51 -5.85 0.69 0.55
N ALA A 52 -4.92 0.25 -0.30
CA ALA A 52 -5.03 -1.04 -0.99
C ALA A 52 -5.09 -2.22 0.00
N ALA A 53 -4.37 -2.13 1.12
CA ALA A 53 -4.44 -3.11 2.19
C ALA A 53 -5.77 -3.04 2.97
N ALA A 54 -6.27 -1.84 3.25
CA ALA A 54 -7.54 -1.62 3.95
C ALA A 54 -8.75 -2.18 3.17
N VAL A 55 -8.78 -2.00 1.85
CA VAL A 55 -9.83 -2.53 0.98
C VAL A 55 -9.73 -4.06 0.83
N ARG A 56 -8.60 -4.68 1.26
CA ARG A 56 -8.32 -6.13 1.18
C ARG A 56 -8.52 -6.72 -0.22
N SER A 57 -8.48 -5.85 -1.22
CA SER A 57 -8.68 -6.15 -2.62
C SER A 57 -7.93 -5.07 -3.39
N CYS A 58 -6.83 -5.48 -4.03
CA CYS A 58 -6.10 -4.57 -4.89
C CYS A 58 -6.79 -4.59 -6.26
N PRO A 59 -7.31 -3.45 -6.76
CA PRO A 59 -8.03 -3.40 -8.03
C PRO A 59 -7.15 -3.88 -9.19
N ILE A 60 -5.83 -3.68 -9.12
CA ILE A 60 -4.87 -4.19 -10.10
C ILE A 60 -4.85 -5.72 -10.12
N TYR A 61 -4.84 -6.38 -8.95
CA TYR A 61 -4.88 -7.85 -8.88
C TYR A 61 -6.22 -8.40 -9.36
N ALA A 62 -7.32 -7.68 -9.09
CA ALA A 62 -8.64 -8.02 -9.60
C ALA A 62 -8.71 -7.87 -11.13
N LEU A 63 -8.13 -6.82 -11.70
CA LEU A 63 -8.04 -6.59 -13.15
C LEU A 63 -7.10 -7.59 -13.83
N ALA A 64 -6.02 -7.98 -13.17
CA ALA A 64 -5.07 -8.98 -13.67
C ALA A 64 -5.55 -10.43 -13.48
N GLY A 65 -6.68 -10.66 -12.82
CA GLY A 65 -7.19 -12.01 -12.52
C GLY A 65 -6.32 -12.83 -11.57
N ILE A 66 -5.37 -12.19 -10.86
CA ILE A 66 -4.43 -12.84 -9.95
C ILE A 66 -5.09 -12.92 -8.57
N ASN A 67 -5.28 -14.12 -8.02
CA ASN A 67 -5.78 -14.31 -6.67
C ASN A 67 -4.74 -14.98 -5.79
N THR A 68 -4.23 -14.23 -4.81
CA THR A 68 -3.26 -14.75 -3.82
C THR A 68 -3.97 -15.30 -2.59
N TYR A 69 -5.29 -15.15 -2.48
CA TYR A 69 -6.06 -15.71 -1.37
C TYR A 69 -6.10 -17.25 -1.46
N GLN A 70 -5.26 -17.89 -0.65
CA GLN A 70 -5.38 -19.31 -0.30
C GLN A 70 -6.21 -19.40 0.99
N LYS A 71 -7.17 -20.33 1.01
CA LYS A 71 -8.19 -20.47 2.07
C LYS A 71 -7.60 -21.08 3.34
#